data_AF-A0A5B2UFY8-F1
#
_entry.id   AF-A0A5B2UFY8-F1
#
_cell.length_a   1.000
_cell.length_b   1.000
_cell.length_c   1.000
_cell.angle_alpha   90.00
_cell.angle_beta   90.00
_cell.angle_gamma   90.00
#
_symmetry.space_group_name_H-M   'P 1'
#
loop_
_entity.id
_entity.type
_entity.pdbx_description
1 polymer ?
#
loop_
_entity_poly.entity_id
_entity_poly.type
_entity_poly.pdbx_seq_one_letter_code
_entity_poly.pdbx_strand_id
1 'polypeptide(L)'
;MVQKKPKKKVGKKVAAAPLVVKKVEPKKIVNPLFEKRPKNFAIGQGIQPTRDLSRFVRWPKYIRIQRQKAVLQRRLKVPPPINQFTQTLDKTTAKGLFKILEKYRPETEAARKERQRKAAEAKVAKKDEPPPKRPNTIRSG
;
A
#
# COMPACT_ATOMS: atom_id res chain seq x y z
N MET A 1 -62.83 -71.46 -21.11
CA MET A 1 -62.42 -70.11 -20.64
C MET A 1 -61.58 -70.26 -19.38
N VAL A 2 -60.27 -70.07 -19.49
CA VAL A 2 -59.33 -69.96 -18.37
C VAL A 2 -58.35 -68.85 -18.76
N GLN A 3 -58.15 -67.86 -17.89
CA GLN A 3 -56.84 -67.35 -17.45
C GLN A 3 -56.87 -65.89 -16.92
N LYS A 4 -56.47 -65.79 -15.64
CA LYS A 4 -55.44 -64.90 -15.05
C LYS A 4 -55.74 -63.39 -14.91
N LYS A 5 -55.80 -62.94 -13.64
CA LYS A 5 -55.65 -61.53 -13.23
C LYS A 5 -54.32 -61.32 -12.46
N PRO A 6 -53.74 -60.10 -12.47
CA PRO A 6 -52.29 -59.89 -12.60
C PRO A 6 -51.50 -59.72 -11.29
N LYS A 7 -50.17 -59.93 -11.40
CA LYS A 7 -49.14 -59.79 -10.36
C LYS A 7 -49.10 -58.37 -9.75
N LYS A 8 -49.02 -58.31 -8.41
CA LYS A 8 -48.80 -57.11 -7.59
C LYS A 8 -47.37 -56.57 -7.83
N LYS A 9 -47.25 -55.31 -8.26
CA LYS A 9 -45.96 -54.61 -8.47
C LYS A 9 -45.25 -54.39 -7.13
N VAL A 10 -44.00 -54.85 -7.05
CA VAL A 10 -43.09 -54.62 -5.92
C VAL A 10 -42.58 -53.18 -5.99
N GLY A 11 -43.00 -52.35 -5.04
CA GLY A 11 -42.50 -50.99 -4.87
C GLY A 11 -41.08 -50.99 -4.28
N LYS A 12 -40.19 -50.23 -4.94
CA LYS A 12 -38.77 -50.03 -4.61
C LYS A 12 -38.62 -49.46 -3.18
N LYS A 13 -37.86 -50.13 -2.30
CA LYS A 13 -37.49 -49.60 -0.98
C LYS A 13 -36.59 -48.37 -1.18
N VAL A 14 -37.11 -47.19 -0.89
CA VAL A 14 -36.33 -45.94 -0.85
C VAL A 14 -35.71 -45.83 0.53
N ALA A 15 -34.38 -45.70 0.59
CA ALA A 15 -33.66 -45.47 1.85
C ALA A 15 -34.04 -44.11 2.44
N ALA A 16 -34.21 -44.05 3.76
CA ALA A 16 -34.48 -42.80 4.47
C ALA A 16 -33.32 -41.82 4.28
N ALA A 17 -33.64 -40.56 3.95
CA ALA A 17 -32.65 -39.50 3.81
C ALA A 17 -31.87 -39.30 5.12
N PRO A 18 -30.56 -38.98 5.07
CA PRO A 18 -29.77 -38.78 6.27
C PRO A 18 -30.35 -37.62 7.08
N LEU A 19 -30.51 -37.85 8.40
CA LEU A 19 -30.99 -36.85 9.35
C LEU A 19 -30.27 -35.51 9.10
N VAL A 20 -31.05 -34.49 8.75
CA VAL A 20 -30.62 -33.10 8.84
C VAL A 20 -30.25 -32.87 10.29
N VAL A 21 -28.95 -32.89 10.60
CA VAL A 21 -28.43 -32.49 11.90
C VAL A 21 -28.82 -31.02 12.07
N LYS A 22 -29.92 -30.78 12.80
CA LYS A 22 -30.27 -29.45 13.27
C LYS A 22 -29.06 -28.94 14.05
N LYS A 23 -28.37 -27.96 13.49
CA LYS A 23 -27.37 -27.16 14.19
C LYS A 23 -28.08 -26.61 15.42
N VAL A 24 -27.75 -27.13 16.60
CA VAL A 24 -28.29 -26.62 17.85
C VAL A 24 -27.70 -25.23 18.04
N GLU A 25 -28.52 -24.21 17.83
CA GLU A 25 -28.12 -22.83 18.11
C GLU A 25 -27.84 -22.72 19.62
N PRO A 26 -26.61 -22.35 20.01
CA PRO A 26 -26.29 -22.20 21.42
C PRO A 26 -27.14 -21.05 22.00
N LYS A 27 -28.01 -21.38 22.96
CA LYS A 27 -28.77 -20.39 23.73
C LYS A 27 -27.75 -19.52 24.48
N LYS A 28 -27.61 -18.25 24.07
CA LYS A 28 -26.82 -17.27 24.80
C LYS A 28 -27.47 -17.06 26.16
N ILE A 29 -26.78 -17.45 27.23
CA ILE A 29 -27.18 -17.15 28.60
C ILE A 29 -26.96 -15.64 28.77
N VAL A 30 -28.04 -14.86 28.73
CA VAL A 30 -28.00 -13.40 28.92
C VAL A 30 -28.39 -13.10 30.36
N ASN A 31 -27.51 -12.42 31.10
CA ASN A 31 -27.80 -11.97 32.45
C ASN A 31 -28.87 -10.85 32.40
N PRO A 32 -30.03 -11.02 33.08
CA PRO A 32 -31.11 -10.02 33.09
C PRO A 32 -30.73 -8.64 33.60
N LEU A 33 -29.60 -8.52 34.32
CA LEU A 33 -29.10 -7.23 34.82
C LEU A 33 -28.48 -6.35 33.72
N PHE A 34 -28.17 -6.90 32.54
CA PHE A 34 -27.61 -6.13 31.43
C PHE A 34 -28.68 -5.75 30.40
N GLU A 35 -29.03 -4.47 30.39
CA GLU A 35 -29.95 -3.89 29.42
C GLU A 35 -29.21 -3.13 28.31
N LYS A 36 -29.76 -3.15 27.09
CA LYS A 36 -29.28 -2.29 26.01
C LYS A 36 -29.73 -0.85 26.25
N ARG A 37 -28.78 0.06 26.45
CA ARG A 37 -29.04 1.51 26.58
C ARG A 37 -28.49 2.28 25.37
N PRO A 38 -29.19 2.28 24.22
CA PRO A 38 -28.72 2.99 23.04
C PRO A 38 -28.83 4.50 23.27
N LYS A 39 -27.76 5.23 22.97
CA LYS A 39 -27.75 6.70 23.01
C LYS A 39 -28.21 7.24 21.66
N ASN A 40 -29.14 8.21 21.69
CA ASN A 40 -29.55 8.94 20.49
C ASN A 40 -28.61 10.14 20.29
N PHE A 41 -27.96 10.21 19.12
CA PHE A 41 -26.98 11.25 18.77
C PHE A 41 -27.48 12.20 17.67
N ALA A 42 -28.79 12.23 17.43
CA ALA A 42 -29.43 13.21 16.57
C ALA A 42 -29.32 14.63 17.17
N ILE A 43 -29.57 15.64 16.34
CA ILE A 43 -29.49 17.05 16.74
C ILE A 43 -30.47 17.31 17.90
N GLY A 44 -29.98 17.93 18.98
CA GLY A 44 -30.77 18.26 20.17
C GLY A 44 -31.03 17.10 21.15
N GLN A 45 -30.41 15.94 20.95
CA GLN A 45 -30.56 14.77 21.83
C GLN A 45 -29.31 14.61 22.73
N GLY A 46 -28.67 13.44 22.71
CA GLY A 46 -27.46 13.19 23.50
C GLY A 46 -26.20 13.90 22.96
N ILE A 47 -25.19 14.02 23.82
CA ILE A 47 -23.87 14.57 23.45
C ILE A 47 -23.27 13.76 22.29
N GLN A 48 -22.81 14.47 21.26
CA GLN A 48 -22.19 13.85 20.10
C GLN A 48 -20.92 13.09 20.49
N PRO A 49 -20.68 11.86 19.98
CA PRO A 49 -19.42 11.18 20.21
C PRO A 49 -18.27 11.94 19.55
N THR A 50 -17.05 11.66 20.01
CA THR A 50 -15.84 12.13 19.35
C THR A 50 -15.81 11.61 17.91
N ARG A 51 -15.52 12.51 16.97
CA ARG A 51 -15.42 12.21 15.53
C ARG A 51 -14.06 12.64 15.01
N ASP A 52 -13.68 12.13 13.84
CA ASP A 52 -12.52 12.65 13.14
C ASP A 52 -12.74 14.10 12.72
N LEU A 53 -11.99 15.01 13.35
CA LEU A 53 -12.03 16.45 13.07
C LEU A 53 -10.90 16.89 12.14
N SER A 54 -10.11 15.99 11.56
CA SER A 54 -8.92 16.33 10.75
C SER A 54 -9.17 17.36 9.65
N ARG A 55 -10.38 17.40 9.08
CA ARG A 55 -10.78 18.39 8.07
C ARG A 55 -11.14 19.77 8.64
N PHE A 56 -11.67 19.81 9.86
CA PHE A 56 -12.17 21.01 10.55
C PHE A 56 -11.17 21.59 11.55
N VAL A 57 -10.09 20.87 11.84
CA VAL A 57 -8.98 21.36 12.67
C VAL A 57 -8.42 22.66 12.08
N ARG A 58 -8.20 23.64 12.97
CA ARG A 58 -7.41 24.83 12.66
C ARG A 58 -5.94 24.43 12.52
N TRP A 59 -5.54 24.06 11.31
CA TRP A 59 -4.17 23.65 11.03
C TRP A 59 -3.14 24.78 11.31
N PRO A 60 -1.93 24.43 11.79
CA PRO A 60 -0.80 25.33 11.92
C PRO A 60 -0.56 26.18 10.66
N LYS A 61 -0.07 27.41 10.85
CA LYS A 61 0.06 28.41 9.78
C LYS A 61 0.85 27.89 8.56
N TYR A 62 1.95 27.17 8.79
CA TYR A 62 2.81 26.65 7.71
C TYR A 62 2.07 25.65 6.82
N ILE A 63 1.26 24.75 7.40
CA ILE A 63 0.46 23.77 6.65
C ILE A 63 -0.58 24.49 5.79
N ARG A 64 -1.24 25.51 6.36
CA ARG A 64 -2.23 26.31 5.63
C ARG A 64 -1.62 26.98 4.41
N ILE A 65 -0.47 27.63 4.58
CA ILE A 65 0.25 28.32 3.49
C ILE A 65 0.69 27.32 2.41
N GLN A 66 1.25 26.16 2.80
CA GLN A 66 1.65 25.11 1.84
C GLN A 66 0.45 24.60 1.02
N ARG A 67 -0.69 24.34 1.66
CA ARG A 67 -1.93 23.91 0.98
C ARG A 67 -2.49 24.99 0.06
N GLN A 68 -2.54 26.24 0.53
CA GLN A 68 -3.01 27.39 -0.26
C GLN A 68 -2.12 27.62 -1.49
N LYS A 69 -0.79 27.51 -1.35
CA LYS A 69 0.16 27.59 -2.47
C LYS A 69 -0.14 26.55 -3.54
N ALA A 70 -0.35 25.28 -3.14
CA ALA A 70 -0.68 24.21 -4.09
C ALA A 70 -2.04 24.42 -4.78
N VAL A 71 -3.04 24.93 -4.06
CA VAL A 71 -4.34 25.29 -4.65
C VAL A 71 -4.18 26.42 -5.66
N LEU A 72 -3.43 27.47 -5.31
CA LEU A 72 -3.22 28.63 -6.18
C LEU A 72 -2.51 28.24 -7.48
N GLN A 73 -1.45 27.43 -7.40
CA GLN A 73 -0.73 26.92 -8.58
C GLN A 73 -1.63 26.12 -9.54
N ARG A 74 -2.65 25.43 -9.03
CA ARG A 74 -3.62 24.69 -9.85
C ARG A 74 -4.74 25.56 -10.42
N ARG A 75 -5.03 26.70 -9.79
CA ARG A 75 -6.14 27.59 -10.17
C ARG A 75 -5.72 28.66 -11.16
N LEU A 76 -4.49 29.14 -11.04
CA LEU A 76 -3.93 30.11 -11.97
C LEU A 76 -3.43 29.41 -13.23
N LYS A 77 -3.41 30.16 -14.35
CA LYS A 77 -2.77 29.70 -15.58
C LYS A 77 -1.26 29.73 -15.41
N VAL A 78 -0.64 28.56 -15.36
CA VAL A 78 0.81 28.41 -15.24
C VAL A 78 1.46 28.48 -16.63
N PRO A 79 2.49 29.33 -16.84
CA PRO A 79 3.20 29.40 -18.11
C PRO A 79 3.84 28.05 -18.54
N PRO A 80 3.90 27.75 -19.85
CA PRO A 80 4.45 26.48 -20.34
C PRO A 80 5.86 26.11 -19.84
N PRO A 81 6.83 27.05 -19.74
CA PRO A 81 8.17 26.74 -19.22
C PRO A 81 8.18 26.23 -17.78
N ILE A 82 7.16 26.58 -16.99
CA ILE A 82 6.98 26.08 -15.62
C ILE A 82 6.17 24.79 -15.64
N ASN A 83 5.15 24.73 -16.49
CA ASN A 83 4.24 23.59 -16.56
C ASN A 83 4.90 22.31 -17.09
N GLN A 84 5.99 22.40 -17.86
CA GLN A 84 6.72 21.24 -18.38
C GLN A 84 7.17 20.28 -17.25
N PHE A 85 7.46 20.79 -16.05
CA PHE A 85 7.89 19.97 -14.92
C PHE A 85 6.74 19.22 -14.22
N THR A 86 5.49 19.54 -14.54
CA THR A 86 4.33 18.77 -14.06
C THR A 86 4.10 17.52 -14.90
N GLN A 87 4.59 17.51 -16.14
CA GLN A 87 4.53 16.36 -17.05
C GLN A 87 5.73 15.46 -16.78
N THR A 88 5.50 14.37 -16.04
CA THR A 88 6.56 13.48 -15.59
C THR A 88 6.74 12.27 -16.52
N LEU A 89 7.95 11.69 -16.52
CA LEU A 89 8.21 10.39 -17.12
C LEU A 89 7.32 9.30 -16.50
N ASP A 90 6.93 8.30 -17.30
CA ASP A 90 6.13 7.18 -16.83
C ASP A 90 6.89 6.31 -15.81
N LYS A 91 6.14 5.61 -14.96
CA LYS A 91 6.70 4.82 -13.86
C LYS A 91 7.61 3.69 -14.33
N THR A 92 7.33 3.08 -15.48
CA THR A 92 8.11 1.96 -16.01
C THR A 92 9.46 2.41 -16.52
N THR A 93 9.51 3.47 -17.31
CA THR A 93 10.76 4.04 -17.82
C THR A 93 11.58 4.64 -16.69
N ALA A 94 10.94 5.33 -15.73
CA ALA A 94 11.64 5.87 -14.55
C ALA A 94 12.37 4.78 -13.76
N LYS A 95 11.77 3.61 -13.55
CA LYS A 95 12.43 2.47 -12.88
C LYS A 95 13.66 1.98 -13.65
N GLY A 96 13.54 1.84 -14.98
CA GLY A 96 14.66 1.44 -15.83
C GLY A 96 15.80 2.45 -15.77
N LEU A 97 15.48 3.74 -15.83
CA LEU A 97 16.43 4.84 -15.71
C LEU A 97 17.15 4.79 -14.36
N PHE A 98 16.44 4.69 -13.23
CA PHE A 98 17.07 4.64 -11.92
C PHE A 98 17.99 3.42 -11.73
N LYS A 99 17.66 2.27 -12.32
CA LYS A 99 18.54 1.09 -12.31
C LYS A 99 19.87 1.34 -13.04
N ILE A 100 19.83 2.04 -14.17
CA ILE A 100 21.05 2.45 -14.89
C ILE A 100 21.83 3.46 -14.03
N LEU A 101 21.15 4.45 -13.45
CA LEU A 101 21.82 5.45 -12.63
C LEU A 101 22.48 4.86 -11.39
N GLU A 102 21.85 3.88 -10.74
CA GLU A 102 22.41 3.19 -9.59
C GLU A 102 23.73 2.49 -9.91
N LYS A 103 23.84 1.88 -11.10
CA LYS A 103 25.09 1.25 -11.57
C LYS A 103 26.24 2.25 -11.73
N TYR A 104 25.95 3.50 -12.11
CA TYR A 104 26.95 4.55 -12.35
C TYR A 104 27.01 5.60 -11.24
N ARG A 105 26.56 5.25 -10.03
CA ARG A 105 26.60 6.14 -8.87
C ARG A 105 28.05 6.51 -8.52
N PRO A 106 28.35 7.78 -8.21
CA PRO A 106 29.67 8.17 -7.74
C PRO A 106 30.02 7.49 -6.41
N GLU A 107 31.32 7.34 -6.15
CA GLU A 107 31.83 6.73 -4.92
C GLU A 107 31.40 7.51 -3.68
N THR A 108 31.14 6.76 -2.59
CA THR A 108 30.98 7.36 -1.26
C THR A 108 32.32 7.82 -0.70
N GLU A 109 32.31 8.69 0.29
CA GLU A 109 33.55 9.17 0.91
C GLU A 109 34.39 8.04 1.53
N ALA A 110 33.72 7.04 2.11
CA ALA A 110 34.37 5.86 2.66
C ALA A 110 35.04 5.02 1.57
N ALA A 111 34.34 4.76 0.46
CA ALA A 111 34.90 4.03 -0.68
C ALA A 111 36.07 4.79 -1.31
N ARG A 112 35.96 6.11 -1.43
CA ARG A 112 37.04 6.99 -1.91
C ARG A 112 38.27 6.90 -1.01
N LYS A 113 38.09 6.90 0.32
CA LYS A 113 39.18 6.78 1.30
C LYS A 113 39.87 5.43 1.21
N GLU A 114 39.09 4.35 1.12
CA GLU A 114 39.63 3.00 0.95
C GLU A 114 40.40 2.86 -0.37
N ARG A 115 39.86 3.39 -1.47
CA ARG A 115 40.54 3.43 -2.78
C ARG A 115 41.86 4.20 -2.70
N GLN A 116 41.88 5.35 -2.04
CA GLN A 116 43.09 6.16 -1.87
C GLN A 116 44.14 5.43 -1.01
N ARG A 117 43.74 4.76 0.07
CA ARG A 117 44.63 3.94 0.90
C ARG A 117 45.25 2.80 0.10
N LYS A 118 44.43 2.00 -0.59
CA LYS A 118 44.89 0.91 -1.46
C LYS A 118 45.83 1.41 -2.55
N ALA A 119 45.53 2.55 -3.16
CA ALA A 119 46.39 3.15 -4.17
C ALA A 119 47.74 3.62 -3.60
N ALA A 120 47.76 4.15 -2.37
CA ALA A 120 48.99 4.55 -1.69
C ALA A 120 49.85 3.32 -1.33
N GLU A 121 49.25 2.28 -0.77
CA GLU A 121 49.91 1.00 -0.47
C GLU A 121 50.49 0.35 -1.75
N ALA A 122 49.73 0.33 -2.84
CA ALA A 122 50.17 -0.22 -4.12
C ALA A 122 51.35 0.56 -4.73
N LYS A 123 51.37 1.89 -4.61
CA LYS A 123 52.49 2.73 -5.07
C LYS A 123 53.77 2.52 -4.26
N VAL A 124 53.66 2.25 -2.96
CA VAL A 124 54.82 1.92 -2.14
C VAL A 124 55.39 0.54 -2.52
N ALA A 125 54.50 -0.42 -2.82
CA ALA A 125 54.88 -1.78 -3.20
C ALA A 125 55.41 -1.90 -4.64
N LYS A 126 54.92 -1.09 -5.59
CA LYS A 126 55.33 -1.10 -7.00
C LYS A 126 55.60 0.32 -7.49
N LYS A 127 56.83 0.59 -7.93
CA LYS A 127 57.31 1.95 -8.26
C LYS A 127 56.73 2.55 -9.54
N ASP A 128 56.19 1.77 -10.47
CA ASP A 128 55.72 2.30 -11.76
C ASP A 128 54.50 1.52 -12.30
N GLU A 129 53.29 2.05 -12.07
CA GLU A 129 52.09 1.66 -12.81
C GLU A 129 51.47 2.90 -13.48
N PRO A 130 50.97 2.77 -14.73
CA PRO A 130 50.32 3.87 -15.44
C PRO A 130 49.04 4.34 -14.72
N PRO A 131 48.62 5.60 -14.92
CA PRO A 131 47.50 6.18 -14.20
C PRO A 131 46.22 5.35 -14.42
N PRO A 132 45.44 5.06 -13.36
CA PRO A 132 44.23 4.26 -13.49
C PRO A 132 43.19 4.98 -14.35
N LYS A 133 42.46 4.21 -15.16
CA LYS A 133 41.34 4.72 -15.96
C LYS A 133 40.28 5.31 -15.04
N ARG A 134 39.75 6.49 -15.39
CA ARG A 134 38.70 7.15 -14.62
C ARG A 134 37.40 6.32 -14.70
N PRO A 135 36.74 6.02 -13.57
CA PRO A 135 35.49 5.29 -13.60
C PRO A 135 34.38 6.14 -14.25
N ASN A 136 33.49 5.49 -14.99
CA ASN A 136 32.31 6.14 -15.53
C ASN A 136 31.34 6.40 -14.37
N THR A 137 31.05 7.66 -14.10
CA THR A 137 30.14 8.06 -13.03
C THR A 137 29.19 9.15 -13.51
N ILE A 138 28.04 9.24 -12.87
CA ILE A 138 27.09 10.33 -13.09
C ILE A 138 27.71 11.65 -12.63
N ARG A 139 27.61 12.67 -13.46
CA ARG A 139 27.96 14.06 -13.10
C ARG A 139 26.77 14.70 -12.41
N SER A 140 27.00 15.27 -11.24
CA SER A 140 26.03 16.09 -10.50
C SER A 140 26.62 17.49 -10.29
N GLY A 141 25.78 18.52 -10.37
CA GLY A 141 26.14 19.92 -10.10
C GLY A 141 25.39 20.46 -8.89
#